data_AF-X0X7N6-F1
#
_entry.id   AF-X0X7N6-F1
#
_cell.length_a   1.000
_cell.length_b   1.000
_cell.length_c   1.000
_cell.angle_alpha   90.00
_cell.angle_beta   90.00
_cell.angle_gamma   90.00
#
_symmetry.space_group_name_H-M   'P 1'
#
loop_
_entity.id
_entity.type
_entity.pdbx_description
1 polymer ?
#
loop_
_entity_poly.entity_id
_entity_poly.type
_entity_poly.pdbx_seq_one_letter_code
_entity_poly.pdbx_strand_id
1 'polypeptide(L)'
;MPDLNDIGRAAFEKAVRIYLEEAYGQGEPPERVRDRLQWPPGETLADLAAGEAFERTPADAPPPECTRLRLHLGNPAFPHMKLGLDRVAETGDWVLTVDCHDQRLLEVVGDAEREAVRTLIRANADLKSRIERRWTEAGLPTFEQYIRSRLAARRTAADAADE
;
A
#
# COMPACT_ATOMS: atom_id res chain seq x y z
N MET A 1 -20.05 8.58 7.76
CA MET A 1 -19.93 7.19 7.28
C MET A 1 -18.72 6.58 7.98
N PRO A 2 -18.69 5.27 8.28
CA PRO A 2 -17.56 4.70 9.00
C PRO A 2 -16.31 4.93 8.14
N ASP A 3 -15.25 5.49 8.74
CA ASP A 3 -13.90 5.50 8.19
C ASP A 3 -13.58 4.08 7.68
N LEU A 4 -12.66 3.91 6.72
CA LEU A 4 -12.17 2.58 6.34
C LEU A 4 -11.61 1.90 7.61
N ASN A 5 -12.43 1.07 8.30
CA ASN A 5 -12.62 1.06 9.77
C ASN A 5 -11.42 0.76 10.70
N ASP A 6 -10.18 0.68 10.20
CA ASP A 6 -8.94 0.65 11.00
C ASP A 6 -7.85 1.61 10.50
N ILE A 7 -7.93 2.11 9.26
CA ILE A 7 -6.99 3.10 8.70
C ILE A 7 -7.73 4.42 8.55
N GLY A 8 -7.69 5.24 9.60
CA GLY A 8 -8.13 6.63 9.51
C GLY A 8 -7.23 7.46 8.57
N ARG A 9 -7.74 8.60 8.09
CA ARG A 9 -7.00 9.53 7.21
C ARG A 9 -5.59 9.84 7.71
N ALA A 10 -5.43 10.14 8.99
CA ALA A 10 -4.13 10.47 9.57
C ALA A 10 -3.11 9.31 9.46
N ALA A 11 -3.56 8.05 9.62
CA ALA A 11 -2.72 6.88 9.46
C ALA A 11 -2.32 6.69 7.99
N PHE A 12 -3.23 6.95 7.06
CA PHE A 12 -2.96 6.90 5.63
C PHE A 12 -1.99 7.99 5.16
N GLU A 13 -2.17 9.24 5.62
CA GLU A 13 -1.23 10.34 5.35
C GLU A 13 0.17 10.02 5.91
N LYS A 14 0.26 9.41 7.09
CA LYS A 14 1.53 8.90 7.63
C LYS A 14 2.13 7.82 6.74
N ALA A 15 1.32 6.90 6.21
CA ALA A 15 1.78 5.86 5.29
C ALA A 15 2.35 6.46 4.00
N VAL A 16 1.65 7.43 3.42
CA VAL A 16 2.06 8.18 2.22
C VAL A 16 3.38 8.91 2.46
N ARG A 17 3.51 9.60 3.60
CA ARG A 17 4.77 10.28 3.95
C ARG A 17 5.95 9.30 4.03
N ILE A 18 5.80 8.17 4.74
CA ILE A 18 6.84 7.14 4.84
C ILE A 18 7.18 6.58 3.45
N TYR A 19 6.18 6.36 2.60
CA TYR A 19 6.39 5.92 1.22
C TYR A 19 7.27 6.91 0.46
N LEU A 20 6.92 8.20 0.49
CA LEU A 20 7.66 9.24 -0.23
C LEU A 20 9.08 9.40 0.29
N GLU A 21 9.28 9.35 1.61
CA GLU A 21 10.61 9.37 2.22
C GLU A 21 11.50 8.22 1.72
N GLU A 22 10.97 6.99 1.64
CA GLU A 22 11.74 5.82 1.17
C GLU A 22 11.95 5.82 -0.35
N ALA A 23 10.97 6.29 -1.12
CA ALA A 23 11.01 6.25 -2.59
C ALA A 23 11.83 7.39 -3.19
N TYR A 24 11.78 8.58 -2.59
CA TYR A 24 12.39 9.81 -3.11
C TYR A 24 13.52 10.36 -2.22
N GLY A 25 13.66 9.86 -0.98
CA GLY A 25 14.69 10.34 -0.06
C GLY A 25 14.50 11.82 0.29
N GLN A 26 15.54 12.62 0.05
CA GLN A 26 15.50 14.09 0.16
C GLN A 26 15.05 14.78 -1.14
N GLY A 27 14.82 14.01 -2.20
CA GLY A 27 14.34 14.53 -3.49
C GLY A 27 12.86 14.88 -3.45
N GLU A 28 12.47 15.89 -4.21
CA GLU A 28 11.06 16.27 -4.32
C GLU A 28 10.32 15.32 -5.28
N PRO A 29 9.15 14.78 -4.90
CA PRO A 29 8.36 13.96 -5.81
C PRO A 29 7.95 14.76 -7.07
N PRO A 30 7.80 14.10 -8.23
CA PRO A 30 7.32 14.75 -9.45
C PRO A 30 6.01 15.51 -9.24
N GLU A 31 5.77 16.57 -10.01
CA GLU A 31 4.54 17.38 -9.96
C GLU A 31 3.27 16.53 -9.98
N ARG A 32 3.19 15.56 -10.90
CA ARG A 32 2.05 14.62 -10.99
C ARG A 32 1.79 13.82 -9.72
N VAL A 33 2.81 13.55 -8.90
CA VAL A 33 2.64 12.87 -7.61
C VAL A 33 2.12 13.87 -6.58
N ARG A 34 2.68 15.08 -6.55
CA ARG A 34 2.23 16.16 -5.66
C ARG A 34 0.77 16.55 -5.92
N ASP A 35 0.37 16.64 -7.19
CA ASP A 35 -1.01 16.96 -7.58
C ASP A 35 -2.02 15.92 -7.07
N ARG A 36 -1.66 14.62 -7.14
CA ARG A 36 -2.50 13.54 -6.61
C ARG A 36 -2.66 13.56 -5.08
N LEU A 37 -1.78 14.28 -4.39
CA LEU A 37 -1.77 14.44 -2.94
C LEU A 37 -2.40 15.75 -2.49
N GLN A 38 -2.95 16.55 -3.41
CA GLN A 38 -3.72 17.75 -3.08
C GLN A 38 -5.12 17.37 -2.60
N TRP A 39 -5.20 16.91 -1.35
CA TRP A 39 -6.44 16.46 -0.75
C TRP A 39 -7.15 17.58 0.03
N PRO A 40 -8.45 17.81 -0.21
CA PRO A 40 -9.20 18.80 0.54
C PRO A 40 -9.15 18.55 2.06
N PRO A 41 -9.03 19.60 2.90
CA PRO A 41 -9.11 19.43 4.34
C PRO A 41 -10.52 19.00 4.75
N GLY A 42 -10.62 18.14 5.77
CA GLY A 42 -11.90 17.71 6.35
C GLY A 42 -12.56 16.50 5.68
N GLU A 43 -12.11 16.08 4.50
CA GLU A 43 -12.55 14.82 3.87
C GLU A 43 -12.04 13.59 4.62
N THR A 44 -12.85 12.54 4.70
CA THR A 44 -12.41 11.24 5.25
C THR A 44 -11.59 10.47 4.22
N LEU A 45 -10.91 9.40 4.63
CA LEU A 45 -10.21 8.56 3.66
C LEU A 45 -11.17 7.90 2.66
N ALA A 46 -12.41 7.60 3.09
CA ALA A 46 -13.43 7.06 2.22
C ALA A 46 -13.87 8.07 1.15
N ASP A 47 -13.96 9.36 1.50
CA ASP A 47 -14.27 10.44 0.55
C ASP A 47 -13.13 10.59 -0.46
N LEU A 48 -11.87 10.60 0.00
CA LEU A 48 -10.69 10.65 -0.88
C LEU A 48 -10.64 9.45 -1.83
N ALA A 49 -10.93 8.25 -1.32
CA ALA A 49 -10.95 7.01 -2.10
C ALA A 49 -12.08 6.96 -3.14
N ALA A 50 -13.11 7.81 -3.03
CA ALA A 50 -14.15 7.95 -4.03
C ALA A 50 -13.70 8.79 -5.25
N GLY A 51 -12.64 9.58 -5.10
CA GLY A 51 -12.10 10.45 -6.14
C GLY A 51 -11.25 9.74 -7.19
N GLU A 52 -10.86 10.49 -8.23
CA GLU A 52 -10.12 9.96 -9.40
C GLU A 52 -8.65 9.63 -9.11
N ALA A 53 -8.10 10.11 -7.98
CA ALA A 53 -6.73 9.81 -7.59
C ALA A 53 -6.52 8.33 -7.22
N PHE A 54 -7.62 7.62 -6.88
CA PHE A 54 -7.59 6.22 -6.46
C PHE A 54 -8.14 5.30 -7.54
N GLU A 55 -7.37 4.25 -7.84
CA GLU A 55 -7.90 3.11 -8.56
C GLU A 55 -8.59 2.17 -7.57
N ARG A 56 -9.77 1.69 -7.95
CA ARG A 56 -10.63 0.84 -7.12
C ARG A 56 -10.72 -0.56 -7.71
N THR A 57 -10.88 -1.57 -6.86
CA THR A 57 -11.24 -2.92 -7.28
C THR A 57 -12.41 -3.41 -6.42
N PRO A 58 -13.55 -3.78 -7.03
CA PRO A 58 -13.93 -3.57 -8.43
C PRO A 58 -13.90 -2.08 -8.84
N ALA A 59 -13.65 -1.78 -10.12
CA ALA A 59 -13.45 -0.39 -10.60
C ALA A 59 -14.70 0.48 -10.44
N ASP A 60 -15.87 -0.10 -10.67
CA ASP A 60 -17.16 0.59 -10.62
C ASP A 60 -17.85 0.49 -9.24
N ALA A 61 -17.20 -0.18 -8.27
CA ALA A 61 -17.77 -0.33 -6.94
C ALA A 61 -17.62 0.97 -6.12
N PRO A 62 -18.63 1.35 -5.31
CA PRO A 62 -18.45 2.41 -4.33
C PRO A 62 -17.38 2.01 -3.29
N PRO A 63 -16.65 2.97 -2.67
CA PRO A 63 -15.55 2.66 -1.74
C PRO A 63 -15.84 1.61 -0.65
N PRO A 64 -17.04 1.55 -0.03
CA PRO A 64 -17.36 0.53 0.97
C PRO A 64 -17.39 -0.91 0.43
N GLU A 65 -17.63 -1.06 -0.87
CA GLU A 65 -17.69 -2.35 -1.57
C GLU A 65 -16.36 -2.71 -2.25
N CYS A 66 -15.40 -1.78 -2.26
CA CYS A 66 -14.07 -2.06 -2.77
C CYS A 66 -13.33 -3.06 -1.88
N THR A 67 -12.59 -3.95 -2.52
CA THR A 67 -11.64 -4.86 -1.87
C THR A 67 -10.20 -4.36 -2.00
N ARG A 68 -9.93 -3.45 -2.95
CA ARG A 68 -8.63 -2.82 -3.11
C ARG A 68 -8.77 -1.36 -3.50
N LEU A 69 -7.89 -0.55 -2.92
CA LEU A 69 -7.64 0.83 -3.33
C LEU A 69 -6.16 0.95 -3.69
N ARG A 70 -5.84 1.71 -4.73
CA ARG A 70 -4.46 1.98 -5.14
C ARG A 70 -4.28 3.46 -5.43
N LEU A 71 -3.21 4.02 -4.89
CA LEU A 71 -2.75 5.37 -5.15
C LEU A 71 -1.42 5.31 -5.90
N HIS A 72 -1.38 5.94 -7.06
CA HIS A 72 -0.22 5.92 -7.94
C HIS A 72 0.84 6.92 -7.47
N LEU A 73 1.89 6.42 -6.81
CA LEU A 73 2.99 7.26 -6.28
C LEU A 73 4.29 7.07 -7.05
N GLY A 74 4.62 5.84 -7.44
CA GLY A 74 5.84 5.52 -8.18
C GLY A 74 7.13 5.74 -7.38
N ASN A 75 8.26 5.60 -8.06
CA ASN A 75 9.58 6.00 -7.59
C ASN A 75 10.41 6.55 -8.79
N PRO A 76 11.59 7.15 -8.57
CA PRO A 76 12.40 7.72 -9.64
C PRO A 76 12.81 6.74 -10.75
N ALA A 77 13.03 5.47 -10.41
CA ALA A 77 13.42 4.43 -11.36
C ALA A 77 12.22 3.72 -11.99
N PHE A 78 11.08 3.68 -11.29
CA PHE A 78 9.86 3.02 -11.75
C PHE A 78 8.60 3.80 -11.39
N PRO A 79 8.03 4.58 -12.33
CA PRO A 79 6.92 5.44 -12.03
C PRO A 79 5.62 4.69 -11.76
N HIS A 80 5.49 3.40 -12.12
CA HIS A 80 4.22 2.65 -12.05
C HIS A 80 3.94 1.96 -10.71
N MET A 81 4.83 2.08 -9.73
CA MET A 81 4.59 1.57 -8.37
C MET A 81 3.42 2.28 -7.68
N LYS A 82 2.67 1.55 -6.85
CA LYS A 82 1.48 2.08 -6.17
C LYS A 82 1.51 1.80 -4.68
N LEU A 83 0.97 2.72 -3.90
CA LEU A 83 0.57 2.47 -2.52
C LEU A 83 -0.82 1.85 -2.55
N GLY A 84 -1.03 0.75 -1.85
CA GLY A 84 -2.29 0.03 -1.83
C GLY A 84 -2.88 -0.11 -0.43
N LEU A 85 -4.20 -0.18 -0.41
CA LEU A 85 -4.99 -0.70 0.69
C LEU A 85 -5.69 -1.96 0.18
N ASP A 86 -5.50 -3.07 0.87
CA ASP A 86 -6.16 -4.34 0.57
C ASP A 86 -7.07 -4.73 1.72
N ARG A 87 -8.30 -5.13 1.38
CA ARG A 87 -9.26 -5.63 2.34
C ARG A 87 -9.04 -7.13 2.54
N VAL A 88 -8.85 -7.53 3.79
CA VAL A 88 -8.72 -8.94 4.15
C VAL A 88 -10.09 -9.59 4.12
N ALA A 89 -10.25 -10.67 3.35
CA ALA A 89 -11.56 -11.26 3.08
C ALA A 89 -12.25 -11.81 4.34
N GLU A 90 -11.49 -12.36 5.28
CA GLU A 90 -12.04 -13.01 6.48
C GLU A 90 -12.53 -12.05 7.55
N THR A 91 -11.93 -10.85 7.65
CA THR A 91 -12.26 -9.86 8.70
C THR A 91 -12.89 -8.59 8.16
N GLY A 92 -12.62 -8.27 6.90
CA GLY A 92 -12.94 -6.98 6.33
C GLY A 92 -11.95 -5.88 6.71
N ASP A 93 -10.88 -6.18 7.44
CA ASP A 93 -9.86 -5.21 7.87
C ASP A 93 -9.05 -4.74 6.66
N TRP A 94 -8.56 -3.50 6.73
CA TRP A 94 -7.71 -2.93 5.70
C TRP A 94 -6.25 -2.99 6.10
N VAL A 95 -5.40 -3.45 5.17
CA VAL A 95 -3.95 -3.48 5.33
C VAL A 95 -3.26 -2.68 4.23
N LEU A 96 -2.17 -2.02 4.60
CA LEU A 96 -1.27 -1.33 3.70
C LEU A 96 -0.39 -2.34 2.94
N THR A 97 -0.20 -2.07 1.65
CA THR A 97 0.66 -2.85 0.75
C THR A 97 1.34 -1.92 -0.25
N VAL A 98 2.51 -2.31 -0.74
CA VAL A 98 3.11 -1.68 -1.93
C VAL A 98 2.95 -2.61 -3.14
N ASP A 99 2.38 -2.10 -4.22
CA ASP A 99 2.22 -2.83 -5.48
C ASP A 99 3.32 -2.42 -6.47
N CYS A 100 4.19 -3.37 -6.82
CA CYS A 100 5.31 -3.15 -7.73
C CYS A 100 4.91 -3.27 -9.20
N HIS A 101 3.87 -4.04 -9.55
CA HIS A 101 3.36 -4.26 -10.91
C HIS A 101 4.42 -4.44 -12.04
N ASP A 102 5.62 -4.93 -11.71
CA ASP A 102 6.79 -4.92 -12.60
C ASP A 102 7.14 -6.32 -13.15
N GLN A 103 6.58 -7.38 -12.58
CA GLN A 103 6.83 -8.76 -13.03
C GLN A 103 6.47 -8.98 -14.50
N ARG A 104 5.46 -8.27 -15.00
CA ARG A 104 5.04 -8.31 -16.41
C ARG A 104 6.09 -7.76 -17.38
N LEU A 105 7.05 -6.96 -16.90
CA LEU A 105 8.10 -6.42 -17.76
C LEU A 105 8.95 -7.54 -18.37
N LEU A 106 9.19 -8.64 -17.64
CA LEU A 106 9.99 -9.77 -18.15
C LEU A 106 9.33 -10.52 -19.31
N GLU A 107 8.01 -10.39 -19.48
CA GLU A 107 7.24 -10.99 -20.57
C GLU A 107 7.39 -10.20 -21.88
N VAL A 108 7.69 -8.89 -21.80
CA VAL A 108 7.68 -7.98 -22.95
C VAL A 108 9.07 -7.55 -23.42
N VAL A 109 10.11 -7.69 -22.59
CA VAL A 109 11.47 -7.28 -22.94
C VAL A 109 12.27 -8.35 -23.68
N GLY A 110 13.13 -7.89 -24.60
CA GLY A 110 14.09 -8.75 -25.28
C GLY A 110 15.26 -9.17 -24.37
N ASP A 111 16.07 -10.12 -24.84
CA ASP A 111 17.17 -10.68 -24.04
C ASP A 111 18.25 -9.66 -23.66
N ALA A 112 18.48 -8.64 -24.48
CA ALA A 112 19.46 -7.59 -24.22
C ALA A 112 19.10 -6.71 -22.99
N GLU A 113 17.81 -6.53 -22.71
CA GLU A 113 17.30 -5.66 -21.64
C GLU A 113 16.92 -6.44 -20.38
N ARG A 114 16.87 -7.77 -20.49
CA ARG A 114 16.38 -8.68 -19.44
C ARG A 114 17.11 -8.52 -18.11
N GLU A 115 18.43 -8.31 -18.12
CA GLU A 115 19.20 -8.14 -16.89
C GLU A 115 18.96 -6.77 -16.22
N ALA A 116 18.79 -5.72 -17.02
CA ALA A 116 18.40 -4.41 -16.51
C ALA A 116 17.00 -4.46 -15.85
N VAL A 117 16.05 -5.15 -16.49
CA VAL A 117 14.70 -5.36 -15.92
C VAL A 117 14.74 -6.20 -14.64
N ARG A 118 15.55 -7.25 -14.58
CA ARG A 118 15.74 -8.02 -13.33
C ARG A 118 16.30 -7.15 -12.21
N THR A 119 17.25 -6.28 -12.53
CA THR A 119 17.83 -5.33 -11.57
C THR A 119 16.77 -4.36 -11.07
N LEU A 120 15.92 -3.84 -11.96
CA LEU A 120 14.79 -2.98 -11.61
C LEU A 120 13.78 -3.69 -10.69
N ILE A 121 13.37 -4.92 -11.03
CA ILE A 121 12.44 -5.71 -10.21
C ILE A 121 13.01 -5.97 -8.81
N ARG A 122 14.30 -6.31 -8.71
CA ARG A 122 14.97 -6.47 -7.41
C ARG A 122 14.97 -5.17 -6.62
N ALA A 123 15.33 -4.06 -7.25
CA ALA A 123 15.34 -2.74 -6.60
C ALA A 123 13.94 -2.32 -6.10
N ASN A 124 12.89 -2.59 -6.88
CA ASN A 124 11.50 -2.33 -6.50
C ASN A 124 11.04 -3.24 -5.35
N ALA A 125 11.42 -4.52 -5.37
CA ALA A 125 11.13 -5.45 -4.29
C ALA A 125 11.81 -5.01 -2.98
N ASP A 126 13.08 -4.61 -3.04
CA ASP A 126 13.82 -4.08 -1.89
C ASP A 126 13.17 -2.81 -1.35
N LEU A 127 12.74 -1.89 -2.23
CA LEU A 127 12.04 -0.67 -1.85
C LEU A 127 10.70 -0.98 -1.16
N LYS A 128 9.88 -1.88 -1.75
CA LYS A 128 8.64 -2.38 -1.13
C LYS A 128 8.90 -2.90 0.28
N SER A 129 9.91 -3.76 0.44
CA SER A 129 10.24 -4.34 1.76
C SER A 129 10.70 -3.29 2.78
N ARG A 130 11.42 -2.24 2.36
CA ARG A 130 11.78 -1.14 3.27
C ARG A 130 10.55 -0.32 3.71
N ILE A 131 9.68 0.03 2.77
CA ILE A 131 8.45 0.79 3.04
C ILE A 131 7.55 0.01 4.00
N GLU A 132 7.25 -1.25 3.69
CA GLU A 132 6.37 -2.08 4.52
C GLU A 132 6.94 -2.32 5.91
N ARG A 133 8.26 -2.52 6.02
CA ARG A 133 8.93 -2.61 7.32
C ARG A 133 8.79 -1.31 8.12
N ARG A 134 9.02 -0.14 7.51
CA ARG A 134 8.87 1.14 8.21
C ARG A 134 7.42 1.42 8.60
N TRP A 135 6.44 0.98 7.82
CA TRP A 135 5.03 1.01 8.22
C TRP A 135 4.78 0.13 9.45
N THR A 136 5.28 -1.11 9.44
CA THR A 136 5.21 -2.02 10.59
C THR A 136 5.85 -1.42 11.83
N GLU A 137 7.04 -0.83 11.73
CA GLU A 137 7.73 -0.16 12.84
C GLU A 137 6.97 1.08 13.34
N ALA A 138 6.28 1.77 12.44
CA ALA A 138 5.47 2.94 12.74
C ALA A 138 4.08 2.61 13.34
N GLY A 139 3.78 1.33 13.57
CA GLY A 139 2.49 0.87 14.09
C GLY A 139 1.34 0.96 13.09
N LEU A 140 1.64 1.01 11.79
CA LEU A 140 0.62 1.04 10.73
C LEU A 140 0.21 -0.38 10.33
N PRO A 141 -1.07 -0.62 10.02
CA PRO A 141 -1.58 -1.96 9.73
C PRO A 141 -1.05 -2.46 8.40
N THR A 142 -0.04 -3.31 8.46
CA THR A 142 0.50 -4.06 7.33
C THR A 142 -0.01 -5.49 7.36
N PHE A 143 0.08 -6.21 6.23
CA PHE A 143 -0.27 -7.62 6.20
C PHE A 143 0.57 -8.45 7.18
N GLU A 144 1.85 -8.10 7.35
CA GLU A 144 2.73 -8.74 8.34
C GLU A 144 2.20 -8.57 9.77
N GLN A 145 1.83 -7.34 10.16
CA GLN A 145 1.25 -7.10 11.48
C GLN A 145 -0.05 -7.87 11.68
N TYR A 146 -0.93 -7.87 10.67
CA TYR A 146 -2.19 -8.62 10.71
C TYR A 146 -1.97 -10.11 11.00
N ILE A 147 -1.03 -10.76 10.30
CA ILE A 147 -0.70 -12.17 10.52
C ILE A 147 -0.11 -12.39 11.92
N ARG A 148 0.81 -11.54 12.37
CA ARG A 148 1.41 -11.65 13.72
C ARG A 148 0.35 -11.58 14.81
N SER A 149 -0.57 -10.61 14.73
CA SER A 149 -1.67 -10.45 15.69
C SER A 149 -2.58 -11.68 15.72
N ARG A 150 -2.88 -12.28 14.56
CA ARG A 150 -3.71 -13.50 14.50
C ARG A 150 -3.02 -14.74 15.05
N LEU A 151 -1.73 -14.91 14.79
CA LEU A 151 -0.96 -16.02 15.36
C LEU A 151 -0.88 -15.92 16.88
N ALA A 152 -0.67 -14.71 17.42
CA ALA A 152 -0.68 -14.46 18.85
C ALA A 152 -2.04 -14.80 19.49
N ALA A 153 -3.14 -14.32 18.89
CA ALA A 153 -4.49 -14.60 19.38
C ALA A 153 -4.82 -16.10 19.40
N ARG A 154 -4.42 -16.85 18.36
CA ARG A 154 -4.60 -18.31 18.29
C ARG A 154 -3.83 -19.04 19.37
N ARG A 155 -2.61 -18.59 19.68
CA ARG A 155 -1.78 -19.21 20.72
C ARG A 155 -2.41 -19.02 22.10
N THR A 156 -2.84 -17.79 22.42
CA THR A 156 -3.55 -17.51 23.68
C THR A 156 -4.84 -18.30 23.82
N ALA A 157 -5.61 -18.47 22.73
CA ALA A 157 -6.83 -19.28 22.74
C ALA A 157 -6.56 -20.78 22.94
N ALA A 158 -5.44 -21.30 22.43
CA ALA A 158 -5.03 -22.68 22.67
C ALA A 158 -4.56 -22.88 24.12
N ASP A 159 -3.76 -21.96 24.65
CA ASP A 159 -3.27 -22.01 26.04
C ASP A 159 -4.43 -21.94 27.06
N ALA A 160 -5.49 -21.17 26.76
CA ALA A 160 -6.70 -21.06 27.61
C ALA A 160 -7.69 -22.23 27.48
N ALA A 161 -7.54 -23.12 26.49
CA ALA A 161 -8.38 -24.30 26.32
C ALA A 161 -7.78 -25.56 26.97
N ASP A 162 -6.48 -25.52 27.30
CA ASP A 162 -5.73 -26.58 28.00
C ASP A 162 -5.68 -26.36 29.54
N GLU A 163 -6.27 -25.28 30.05
CA GLU A 163 -6.39 -24.94 31.49
C GLU A 163 -7.82 -25.16 32.01
#